data_AF-X1U7I6-F1
#
_entry.id   AF-X1U7I6-F1
#
_cell.length_a   1.000
_cell.length_b   1.000
_cell.length_c   1.000
_cell.angle_alpha   90.00
_cell.angle_beta   90.00
_cell.angle_gamma   90.00
#
_symmetry.space_group_name_H-M   'P 1'
#
loop_
_entity.id
_entity.type
_entity.pdbx_description
1 polymer ?
#
loop_
_entity_poly.entity_id
_entity_poly.type
_entity_poly.pdbx_seq_one_letter_code
_entity_poly.pdbx_strand_id
1 'polypeptide(L)' 'MEKGVGKSVTFRNIPSFVFAEDVECDIPKFGKIRMDVSYGGAVFAILPADSVGITICPENAGEIIEKGKIVRDAVNAQ' A
#
# COMPACT_ATOMS: atom_id res chain seq x y z
N MET A 1 -23.84 0.35 -21.14
CA MET A 1 -24.36 1.69 -20.77
C MET A 1 -25.86 1.59 -20.66
N GLU A 2 -26.47 2.16 -19.62
CA GLU A 2 -27.94 2.19 -19.49
C GLU A 2 -28.35 3.64 -19.21
N LYS A 3 -29.25 4.19 -20.04
CA LYS A 3 -29.64 5.61 -20.01
C LYS A 3 -28.45 6.60 -20.10
N GLY A 4 -27.42 6.25 -20.87
CA GLY A 4 -26.20 7.07 -20.99
C GLY A 4 -25.21 6.94 -19.83
N VAL A 5 -25.48 6.07 -18.84
CA VAL A 5 -24.59 5.84 -17.70
C VAL A 5 -23.79 4.55 -17.91
N GLY A 6 -22.46 4.66 -17.84
CA GLY A 6 -21.57 3.49 -17.79
C GLY A 6 -21.78 2.70 -16.49
N LYS A 7 -21.98 1.39 -16.59
CA LYS A 7 -22.20 0.50 -15.42
C LYS A 7 -20.91 -0.05 -14.83
N SER A 8 -19.90 -0.24 -15.69
CA SER A 8 -18.57 -0.69 -15.34
C SER A 8 -17.59 -0.21 -16.40
N VAL A 9 -16.32 -0.15 -16.02
CA VAL A 9 -15.20 0.19 -16.92
C VAL A 9 -14.11 -0.84 -16.66
N THR A 10 -13.47 -1.28 -17.74
CA THR A 10 -12.24 -2.07 -17.69
C THR A 10 -11.16 -1.26 -18.40
N PHE A 11 -9.99 -1.18 -17.79
CA PHE A 11 -8.82 -0.57 -18.42
C PHE A 11 -7.64 -1.53 -18.35
N ARG A 12 -6.76 -1.44 -19.36
CA ARG A 12 -5.48 -2.14 -19.33
C ARG A 12 -4.45 -1.20 -18.72
N ASN A 13 -3.92 -1.59 -17.56
CA ASN A 13 -2.85 -0.84 -16.93
C ASN A 13 -1.52 -1.05 -17.68
N ILE A 14 -0.51 -0.26 -17.31
CA ILE A 14 0.87 -0.46 -17.77
C ILE A 14 1.43 -1.80 -17.25
N PRO A 15 2.53 -2.32 -17.83
CA PRO A 15 3.26 -3.43 -17.24
C PRO A 15 3.59 -3.14 -15.77
N SER A 16 3.28 -4.10 -14.91
CA SER A 16 3.49 -4.02 -13.46
C SER A 16 4.40 -5.17 -13.04
N PHE A 17 5.27 -4.94 -12.05
CA PHE A 17 6.26 -5.93 -11.61
C PHE A 17 6.61 -5.72 -10.14
N VAL A 18 7.11 -6.78 -9.50
CA VAL A 18 7.68 -6.69 -8.15
C VAL A 18 9.13 -6.24 -8.27
N PHE A 19 9.50 -5.19 -7.53
CA PHE A 19 10.84 -4.63 -7.51
C PHE A 19 11.72 -5.35 -6.48
N ALA A 20 11.17 -5.63 -5.30
CA ALA A 20 11.82 -6.40 -4.25
C ALA A 20 10.78 -7.18 -3.45
N GLU A 21 11.09 -8.42 -3.14
CA GLU A 21 10.26 -9.32 -2.34
C GLU A 21 10.88 -9.50 -0.95
N ASP A 22 10.05 -9.64 0.07
CA ASP A 22 10.44 -10.03 1.42
C ASP A 22 11.50 -9.13 2.08
N VAL A 23 11.51 -7.84 1.74
CA VAL A 23 12.45 -6.89 2.33
C VAL A 23 12.05 -6.54 3.75
N GLU A 24 13.05 -6.46 4.63
CA GLU A 24 12.86 -6.01 6.00
C GLU A 24 13.26 -4.53 6.13
N CYS A 25 12.35 -3.70 6.63
CA CYS A 25 12.60 -2.28 6.87
C CYS A 25 12.32 -1.96 8.35
N ASP A 26 13.22 -1.19 8.98
CA ASP A 26 12.99 -0.65 10.31
C ASP A 26 12.02 0.54 10.23
N ILE A 27 10.80 0.34 10.75
CA ILE A 27 9.75 1.35 10.73
C ILE A 27 9.63 1.99 12.13
N PRO A 28 9.68 3.33 12.23
CA PRO A 28 9.50 4.02 13.50
C PRO A 28 8.24 3.56 14.22
N LYS A 29 8.37 3.25 15.52
CA LYS A 29 7.28 2.77 16.43
C LYS A 29 6.83 1.33 16.21
N PHE A 30 7.15 0.69 15.09
CA PHE A 30 6.70 -0.68 14.79
C PHE A 30 7.84 -1.69 14.73
N GLY A 31 9.09 -1.21 14.66
CA GLY A 31 10.27 -2.05 14.55
C GLY A 31 10.42 -2.59 13.13
N LYS A 32 11.04 -3.75 13.02
CA LYS A 32 11.38 -4.36 11.75
C LYS A 32 10.17 -5.05 11.12
N ILE A 33 9.79 -4.63 9.93
CA ILE A 33 8.61 -5.14 9.20
C ILE A 33 9.05 -5.72 7.86
N ARG A 34 8.53 -6.91 7.53
CA ARG A 34 8.66 -7.53 6.21
C ARG A 34 7.59 -7.00 5.25
N MET A 35 7.99 -6.65 4.03
CA MET A 35 7.11 -6.12 3.00
C MET A 35 7.63 -6.42 1.59
N ASP A 36 6.74 -6.25 0.61
CA ASP A 36 7.10 -6.26 -0.81
C ASP A 36 7.06 -4.85 -1.38
N VAL A 37 7.98 -4.54 -2.29
CA VAL A 37 7.99 -3.29 -3.05
C VAL A 37 7.66 -3.60 -4.50
N SER A 38 6.60 -2.99 -5.04
CA SER A 38 6.13 -3.24 -6.40
C SER A 38 5.86 -1.96 -7.17
N TYR A 39 5.89 -2.06 -8.50
CA TYR A 39 5.52 -0.99 -9.42
C TYR A 39 4.28 -1.39 -10.22
N GLY A 40 3.24 -0.55 -10.16
CA GLY A 40 1.96 -0.76 -10.85
C GLY A 40 1.37 0.50 -11.49
N GLY A 41 2.23 1.46 -11.85
CA GLY A 41 1.86 2.84 -12.19
C GLY A 41 2.33 3.85 -11.14
N ALA A 42 2.45 3.39 -9.89
CA ALA A 42 3.20 4.02 -8.81
C ALA A 42 4.01 2.93 -8.08
N VAL A 43 4.94 3.35 -7.23
CA VAL A 43 5.69 2.45 -6.35
C VAL A 43 4.90 2.25 -5.06
N PHE A 44 4.75 1.00 -4.63
CA PHE A 44 4.00 0.62 -3.44
C PHE A 44 4.86 -0.24 -2.52
N ALA A 45 4.80 0.05 -1.22
CA ALA A 45 5.18 -0.87 -0.16
C ALA A 45 3.93 -1.62 0.31
N ILE A 46 3.97 -2.95 0.28
CA ILE A 46 2.85 -3.83 0.59
C ILE A 46 3.22 -4.70 1.79
N LEU A 47 2.44 -4.59 2.86
CA LEU A 47 2.70 -5.24 4.14
C LEU A 47 1.38 -5.70 4.79
N PRO A 48 1.44 -6.71 5.70
CA PRO A 48 0.30 -7.06 6.54
C PRO A 48 -0.14 -5.88 7.43
N ALA A 49 -1.44 -5.65 7.57
CA ALA A 49 -1.95 -4.52 8.37
C ALA A 49 -1.72 -4.69 9.88
N ASP A 50 -1.73 -5.95 10.35
CA ASP A 50 -1.45 -6.33 11.73
C ASP A 50 -0.01 -6.04 12.15
N SER A 51 0.95 -6.02 11.22
CA SER A 51 2.34 -5.66 11.52
C SER A 51 2.51 -4.20 11.96
N VAL A 52 1.51 -3.36 11.71
CA VAL A 52 1.42 -1.97 12.22
C VAL A 52 0.19 -1.77 13.12
N GLY A 53 -0.44 -2.85 13.56
CA GLY A 53 -1.60 -2.82 14.46
C GLY A 53 -2.80 -2.09 13.87
N ILE A 54 -3.10 -2.28 12.59
CA ILE A 54 -4.26 -1.70 11.91
C ILE A 54 -5.32 -2.77 11.65
N THR A 55 -6.59 -2.42 11.91
CA THR A 55 -7.73 -3.13 11.31
C THR A 55 -8.25 -2.32 10.13
N ILE A 56 -8.37 -2.93 8.95
CA ILE A 56 -8.84 -2.25 7.73
C ILE A 56 -10.37 -2.15 7.77
N CYS A 57 -10.88 -1.00 8.23
CA CYS A 57 -12.28 -0.65 8.18
C CYS A 57 -12.46 0.88 8.02
N PRO A 58 -13.61 1.36 7.53
CA PRO A 58 -13.84 2.80 7.28
C PRO A 58 -13.62 3.68 8.51
N GLU A 59 -13.93 3.18 9.70
CA GLU A 59 -13.80 3.88 10.98
C GLU A 59 -12.34 4.22 11.31
N ASN A 60 -11.40 3.40 10.80
CA ASN A 60 -9.96 3.57 11.04
C ASN A 60 -9.26 4.35 9.92
N ALA A 61 -9.97 4.99 8.99
CA ALA A 61 -9.37 5.67 7.84
C ALA A 61 -8.29 6.70 8.24
N GLY A 62 -8.51 7.46 9.32
CA GLY A 62 -7.53 8.42 9.83
C GLY A 62 -6.23 7.74 10.29
N GLU A 63 -6.35 6.65 11.04
CA GLU A 63 -5.21 5.86 11.53
C GLU A 63 -4.44 5.19 10.38
N ILE A 64 -5.16 4.67 9.38
CA ILE A 64 -4.57 4.10 8.16
C ILE A 64 -3.71 5.15 7.44
N ILE A 65 -4.23 6.38 7.29
CA ILE A 65 -3.50 7.48 6.66
C ILE A 65 -2.25 7.85 7.48
N GLU A 66 -2.37 7.96 8.80
CA GLU A 66 -1.24 8.32 9.66
C GLU A 66 -0.13 7.28 9.60
N LYS A 67 -0.46 6.01 9.88
CA LYS A 67 0.51 4.91 9.89
C LYS A 67 1.08 4.63 8.50
N GLY A 68 0.26 4.73 7.45
CA GLY A 68 0.70 4.61 6.07
C GLY A 68 1.76 5.64 5.66
N LYS A 69 1.65 6.89 6.16
CA LYS A 69 2.69 7.91 5.96
C LYS A 69 4.00 7.55 6.66
N ILE A 70 3.93 7.06 7.90
CA ILE A 70 5.12 6.64 8.65
C ILE A 70 5.87 5.53 7.90
N VAL A 71 5.14 4.50 7.43
CA VAL A 71 5.72 3.40 6.66
C VAL A 71 6.34 3.93 5.36
N ARG A 72 5.60 4.71 4.58
CA ARG A 72 6.08 5.28 3.31
C ARG A 72 7.37 6.09 3.50
N ASP A 73 7.39 6.97 4.50
CA ASP A 73 8.53 7.85 4.73
C ASP A 73 9.77 7.07 5.19
N ALA A 74 9.59 6.01 6.00
CA ALA A 74 10.67 5.11 6.40
C ALA A 74 11.22 4.27 5.23
N VAL A 75 10.35 3.77 4.36
CA VAL A 75 10.74 3.00 3.16
C VAL A 75 11.46 3.89 2.14
N ASN A 76 11.04 5.14 1.97
CA ASN A 76 11.71 6.08 1.07
C ASN A 76 13.08 6.55 1.58
N ALA A 77 13.39 6.32 2.85
CA ALA A 77 14.67 6.67 3.46
C ALA A 77 15.70 5.54 3.38
N GLN A 78 15.37 4.42 2.73
CA GLN A 78 16.29 3.29 2.47
C GLN A 78 17.27 3.60 1.33
#